data_AF-A0AAV0Y9N7-F1
#
_entry.id   AF-A0AAV0Y9N7-F1
#
_cell.length_a   1.000
_cell.length_b   1.000
_cell.length_c   1.000
_cell.angle_alpha   90.00
_cell.angle_beta   90.00
_cell.angle_gamma   90.00
#
_symmetry.space_group_name_H-M   'P 1'
#
loop_
_entity.id
_entity.type
_entity.pdbx_description
1 polymer ?
#
loop_
_entity_poly.entity_id
_entity_poly.type
_entity_poly.pdbx_seq_one_letter_code
_entity_poly.pdbx_strand_id
1 'polypeptide(L)'
;MAESDHRAHRSRQLYQKVNGMRKGYKGHDKFIRSKDGELITTKMEITERWAEYFEQLLNGEDPEEIFDCIQEPSNNSEYETPTIQEVKIQIKRLKTINHLTKLVYKAK
;
A
#
# COMPACT_ATOMS: atom_id res chain seq x y z
N MET A 1 19.40 -19.26 -18.54
CA MET A 1 18.27 -18.50 -19.14
C MET A 1 18.68 -17.66 -20.35
N ALA A 2 19.74 -16.84 -20.24
CA ALA A 2 20.20 -15.98 -21.35
C ALA A 2 20.57 -16.75 -22.64
N GLU A 3 21.25 -17.89 -22.49
CA GLU A 3 21.67 -18.73 -23.63
C GLU A 3 20.50 -19.39 -24.36
N SER A 4 19.41 -19.71 -23.64
CA SER A 4 18.17 -20.26 -24.21
C SER A 4 17.39 -19.23 -25.02
N ASP A 5 17.30 -17.99 -24.53
CA ASP A 5 16.64 -16.90 -25.26
C ASP A 5 17.44 -16.49 -26.51
N HIS A 6 18.78 -16.59 -26.47
CA HIS A 6 19.64 -16.33 -27.62
C HIS A 6 19.48 -17.38 -28.73
N ARG A 7 19.51 -18.67 -28.37
CA ARG A 7 19.29 -19.78 -29.32
C ARG A 7 17.89 -19.78 -29.95
N ALA A 8 16.90 -19.20 -29.28
CA ALA A 8 15.52 -19.08 -29.76
C ALA A 8 15.23 -17.78 -30.54
N HIS A 9 16.26 -17.00 -30.92
CA HIS A 9 16.12 -15.70 -31.58
C HIS A 9 15.24 -14.67 -30.82
N ARG A 10 15.13 -14.80 -29.49
CA ARG A 10 14.34 -13.90 -28.63
C ARG A 10 15.19 -12.74 -28.12
N SER A 11 15.96 -12.10 -29.00
CA SER A 11 16.92 -11.04 -28.65
C SER A 11 16.28 -9.90 -27.85
N ARG A 12 15.08 -9.44 -28.25
CA ARG A 12 14.33 -8.40 -27.52
C ARG A 12 14.02 -8.79 -26.07
N GLN A 13 13.65 -10.04 -25.81
CA GLN A 13 13.26 -10.52 -24.49
C GLN A 13 14.50 -10.72 -23.59
N LEU A 14 15.62 -11.17 -24.19
CA LEU A 14 16.93 -11.16 -23.55
C LEU A 14 17.31 -9.75 -23.11
N TYR A 15 17.27 -8.77 -24.02
CA TYR A 15 17.61 -7.37 -23.69
C TYR A 15 16.67 -6.77 -22.64
N GLN A 16 15.37 -7.05 -22.70
CA GLN A 16 14.43 -6.59 -21.67
C GLN A 16 14.73 -7.16 -20.30
N LYS A 17 15.05 -8.45 -20.19
CA LYS A 17 15.44 -9.08 -18.92
C LYS A 17 16.75 -8.50 -18.40
N VAL A 18 17.76 -8.37 -19.25
CA VAL A 18 19.06 -7.78 -18.87
C VAL A 18 18.89 -6.32 -18.43
N ASN A 19 18.08 -5.53 -19.13
CA ASN A 19 17.84 -4.13 -18.78
C ASN A 19 16.99 -3.99 -17.51
N GLY A 20 16.05 -4.91 -17.28
CA GLY A 20 15.29 -5.00 -16.03
C GLY A 20 16.16 -5.39 -14.83
N MET A 21 17.11 -6.31 -15.02
CA MET A 21 18.09 -6.69 -13.99
C MET A 21 19.08 -5.55 -13.69
N ARG A 22 19.45 -4.77 -14.72
CA ARG A 22 20.34 -3.60 -14.59
C ARG A 22 19.64 -2.41 -13.92
N LYS A 23 18.36 -2.20 -14.21
CA LYS A 23 17.51 -1.24 -13.46
C LYS A 23 17.30 -1.82 -12.06
N GLY A 24 18.19 -1.48 -11.14
CA GLY A 24 17.96 -1.73 -9.71
C GLY A 24 16.62 -1.15 -9.24
N TYR A 25 16.24 -1.47 -8.00
CA TYR A 25 15.01 -0.92 -7.40
C TYR A 25 15.07 0.61 -7.40
N LYS A 26 14.19 1.23 -8.20
CA LYS A 26 13.84 2.64 -8.01
C LYS A 26 12.75 2.67 -6.96
N GLY A 27 13.05 3.28 -5.81
CA GLY A 27 12.03 3.61 -4.83
C GLY A 27 10.87 4.33 -5.52
N HIS A 28 9.65 4.12 -5.02
CA HIS A 28 8.55 4.97 -5.44
C HIS A 28 8.96 6.42 -5.18
N ASP A 29 8.97 7.23 -6.23
CA ASP A 29 9.15 8.66 -6.08
C ASP A 29 7.99 9.15 -5.21
N LYS A 30 8.34 9.73 -4.06
CA LYS A 30 7.36 10.24 -3.10
C LYS A 30 6.97 11.63 -3.58
N PHE A 31 5.73 11.79 -4.01
CA PHE A 31 5.15 13.08 -4.32
C PHE A 31 3.92 13.29 -3.45
N ILE A 32 3.68 14.54 -3.08
CA ILE A 32 2.48 14.95 -2.33
C ILE A 32 1.86 16.17 -3.02
N ARG A 33 0.62 16.52 -2.64
CA ARG A 33 0.00 17.76 -3.11
C ARG A 33 0.26 18.90 -2.13
N SER A 34 0.54 20.08 -2.69
CA SER A 34 0.52 21.35 -1.96
C SER A 34 -0.90 21.69 -1.50
N LYS A 35 -1.03 22.69 -0.63
CA LYS A 35 -2.32 23.27 -0.24
C LYS A 35 -3.12 23.76 -1.45
N ASP A 36 -2.43 24.33 -2.44
CA ASP A 36 -3.03 24.84 -3.69
C ASP A 36 -3.29 23.75 -4.75
N GLY A 37 -2.99 22.48 -4.42
CA GLY A 37 -3.21 21.33 -5.31
C GLY A 37 -2.06 21.04 -6.28
N GLU A 38 -0.98 21.82 -6.28
CA GLU A 38 0.22 21.57 -7.07
C GLU A 38 1.00 20.33 -6.60
N LEU A 39 1.74 19.68 -7.51
CA LEU A 39 2.51 18.48 -7.20
C LEU A 39 3.89 18.82 -6.66
N ILE A 40 4.14 18.46 -5.41
CA ILE A 40 5.44 18.59 -4.74
C ILE A 40 6.23 17.31 -4.94
N THR A 41 7.47 17.44 -5.43
CA THR A 41 8.36 16.30 -5.73
C THR A 41 9.70 16.36 -4.99
N THR A 42 10.06 17.53 -4.45
CA THR A 42 11.33 17.73 -3.75
C THR A 42 11.21 17.31 -2.29
N LYS A 43 12.22 16.63 -1.74
CA LYS A 43 12.22 16.19 -0.33
C LYS A 43 12.06 17.35 0.66
N MET A 44 12.68 18.49 0.40
CA MET A 44 12.63 19.67 1.27
C MET A 44 11.20 20.21 1.36
N GLU A 45 10.58 20.46 0.21
CA GLU A 45 9.19 20.92 0.10
C GLU A 45 8.20 19.91 0.71
N ILE A 46 8.46 18.60 0.58
CA ILE A 46 7.65 17.56 1.24
C ILE A 46 7.71 17.72 2.76
N THR A 47 8.90 17.92 3.31
CA THR A 47 9.09 18.10 4.76
C THR A 47 8.41 19.37 5.26
N GLU A 48 8.56 20.49 4.54
CA GLU A 48 7.90 21.76 4.87
C GLU A 48 6.38 21.62 4.85
N ARG A 49 5.82 20.98 3.81
CA ARG A 49 4.37 20.75 3.72
C ARG A 49 3.84 19.90 4.87
N TRP A 50 4.61 18.91 5.35
CA TRP A 50 4.26 18.12 6.53
C TRP A 50 4.31 18.95 7.80
N ALA A 51 5.33 19.80 7.97
CA ALA A 51 5.43 20.70 9.12
C ALA A 51 4.20 21.63 9.17
N GLU A 52 3.87 22.27 8.06
CA GLU A 52 2.68 23.13 7.97
C GLU A 52 1.37 22.39 8.24
N TYR A 53 1.24 21.14 7.76
CA TYR A 53 0.04 20.34 7.99
C TYR A 53 -0.15 20.05 9.48
N PHE A 54 0.90 19.57 10.16
CA PHE A 54 0.83 19.23 11.57
C PHE A 54 0.73 20.45 12.47
N GLU A 55 1.34 21.56 12.10
CA GLU A 55 1.18 22.82 12.81
C GLU A 55 -0.28 23.26 12.83
N GLN A 56 -0.98 23.17 11.69
CA GLN A 56 -2.42 23.46 11.61
C GLN A 56 -3.27 22.42 12.35
N LEU A 57 -2.92 21.13 12.25
CA LEU A 57 -3.69 20.05 12.86
C LEU A 57 -3.59 20.06 14.39
N LEU A 58 -2.41 20.36 14.94
CA LEU A 58 -2.13 20.25 16.37
C LEU A 58 -2.37 21.56 17.13
N ASN A 59 -2.22 22.71 16.46
CA ASN A 59 -2.42 24.03 17.07
C ASN A 59 -3.69 24.73 16.55
N GLY A 60 -4.49 24.05 15.74
CA GLY A 60 -5.79 24.56 15.27
C GLY A 60 -6.82 24.67 16.40
N GLU A 61 -7.93 25.34 16.11
CA GLU A 61 -9.10 25.33 17.00
C GLU A 61 -9.62 23.92 17.23
N ASP A 62 -10.22 23.69 18.39
CA ASP A 62 -10.84 22.41 18.72
C ASP A 62 -11.83 22.04 17.60
N PRO A 63 -11.81 20.77 17.14
CA PRO A 63 -12.66 20.35 16.04
C PRO A 63 -14.13 20.58 16.39
N GLU A 64 -14.89 21.16 15.45
CA GLU A 64 -16.34 21.37 15.59
C GLU A 64 -17.09 20.05 15.84
N GLU A 65 -16.59 18.95 15.29
CA GLU A 65 -17.03 17.59 15.57
C GLU A 65 -16.06 16.89 16.52
N ILE A 66 -16.47 16.78 17.78
CA ILE A 66 -15.90 15.82 18.71
C ILE A 66 -16.40 14.45 18.28
N PHE A 67 -15.52 13.64 17.69
CA PHE A 67 -15.81 12.22 17.57
C PHE A 67 -15.90 11.65 18.97
N ASP A 68 -17.07 11.17 19.36
CA ASP A 68 -17.20 10.24 20.47
C ASP A 68 -16.42 8.99 20.09
N CYS A 69 -15.14 8.98 20.46
CA CYS A 69 -14.35 7.78 20.44
C CYS A 69 -15.06 6.83 21.41
N ILE A 70 -15.79 5.86 20.86
CA ILE A 70 -16.33 4.75 21.65
C ILE A 70 -15.09 4.11 22.28
N GLN A 71 -14.86 4.46 23.54
CA GLN A 71 -13.87 3.79 24.37
C GLN A 71 -14.46 2.41 24.64
N GLU A 72 -14.34 1.52 23.64
CA GLU A 72 -14.54 0.11 23.91
C GLU A 72 -13.54 -0.25 25.01
N PRO A 73 -14.00 -0.89 26.09
CA PRO A 73 -13.09 -1.36 27.11
C PRO A 73 -12.01 -2.18 26.42
N SER A 74 -10.74 -1.93 26.79
CA SER A 74 -9.62 -2.73 26.31
C SER A 74 -10.04 -4.19 26.36
N ASN A 75 -9.94 -4.87 25.21
CA ASN A 75 -10.29 -6.26 25.10
C ASN A 75 -9.21 -7.10 25.81
N ASN A 76 -9.20 -7.01 27.13
CA ASN A 76 -8.33 -7.71 28.06
C ASN A 76 -8.80 -9.17 28.24
N SER A 77 -9.71 -9.66 27.39
CA SER A 77 -10.12 -11.04 27.47
C SER A 77 -8.99 -11.92 26.93
N GLU A 78 -8.54 -12.85 27.78
CA GLU A 78 -7.61 -13.90 27.38
C GLU A 78 -8.34 -14.82 26.40
N TYR A 79 -8.16 -14.58 25.11
CA TYR A 79 -8.61 -15.51 24.10
C TYR A 79 -7.63 -16.68 24.00
N GLU A 80 -8.18 -17.88 23.89
CA GLU A 80 -7.38 -19.04 23.53
C GLU A 80 -6.73 -18.83 22.16
N THR A 81 -5.48 -19.27 22.04
CA THR A 81 -4.78 -19.25 20.76
C THR A 81 -5.55 -20.08 19.74
N PRO A 82 -5.87 -19.54 18.55
CA PRO A 82 -6.65 -20.25 17.57
C PRO A 82 -5.93 -21.51 17.11
N THR A 83 -6.70 -22.56 16.84
CA THR A 83 -6.18 -23.82 16.34
C THR A 83 -5.76 -23.67 14.88
N ILE A 84 -4.74 -24.42 14.44
CA ILE A 84 -4.27 -24.46 13.04
C ILE A 84 -5.43 -24.72 12.05
N GLN A 85 -6.42 -25.52 12.45
CA GLN A 85 -7.60 -25.80 11.62
C GLN A 85 -8.49 -24.58 11.42
N GLU A 86 -8.73 -23.81 12.48
CA GLU A 86 -9.52 -22.57 12.42
C GLU A 86 -8.84 -21.57 11.51
N VAL A 87 -7.53 -21.38 11.66
CA VAL A 87 -6.72 -20.52 10.79
C VAL A 87 -6.84 -20.97 9.32
N LYS A 88 -6.74 -22.28 9.05
CA LYS A 88 -6.91 -22.82 7.68
C LYS A 88 -8.30 -22.55 7.11
N ILE A 89 -9.35 -22.68 7.92
CA ILE A 89 -10.73 -22.39 7.50
C ILE A 89 -10.87 -20.91 7.15
N GLN A 90 -10.35 -20.01 7.99
CA GLN A 90 -10.43 -18.57 7.74
C GLN A 90 -9.65 -18.17 6.49
N ILE A 91 -8.46 -18.72 6.26
CA ILE A 91 -7.69 -18.50 5.03
C ILE A 91 -8.48 -18.94 3.79
N LYS A 92 -9.17 -20.10 3.84
CA LYS A 92 -10.01 -20.55 2.73
C LYS A 92 -11.17 -19.58 2.47
N ARG A 93 -11.87 -19.14 3.51
CA ARG A 93 -12.96 -18.15 3.40
C ARG A 93 -12.49 -16.85 2.75
N LEU A 94 -11.37 -16.31 3.22
CA LEU A 94 -10.77 -15.09 2.67
C LEU A 94 -10.40 -15.22 1.19
N LYS A 95 -9.89 -16.38 0.77
CA LYS A 95 -9.58 -16.65 -0.65
C LYS A 95 -10.85 -16.67 -1.51
N THR A 96 -11.92 -17.30 -1.03
CA THR A 96 -13.21 -17.34 -1.74
C THR A 96 -13.82 -15.94 -1.85
N ILE A 97 -13.84 -15.17 -0.77
CA ILE A 97 -14.37 -13.80 -0.77
C ILE A 97 -13.58 -12.93 -1.77
N ASN A 98 -12.25 -12.98 -1.74
CA ASN A 98 -11.41 -12.24 -2.68
C ASN A 98 -11.58 -12.67 -4.14
N HIS A 99 -11.92 -13.93 -4.39
CA HIS A 99 -12.22 -14.41 -5.74
C HIS A 99 -13.56 -13.84 -6.23
N LEU A 100 -14.59 -13.87 -5.38
CA LEU A 100 -15.92 -13.34 -5.71
C LEU A 100 -15.91 -11.83 -5.92
N THR A 101 -15.21 -11.07 -5.08
CA THR A 101 -15.09 -9.60 -5.25
C THR A 101 -14.42 -9.28 -6.58
N LYS A 102 -13.32 -9.95 -6.95
CA LYS A 102 -12.65 -9.76 -8.25
C LYS A 102 -13.54 -10.06 -9.45
N LEU A 103 -14.44 -11.04 -9.36
CA LEU A 103 -15.40 -11.35 -10.43
C LEU A 103 -16.47 -10.25 -10.57
N VAL A 104 -16.96 -9.72 -9.45
CA VAL A 104 -17.94 -8.61 -9.45
C VAL A 104 -17.34 -7.34 -10.08
N TYR A 105 -16.09 -7.01 -9.79
CA TYR A 105 -15.42 -5.84 -10.41
C TYR A 105 -15.05 -6.04 -11.88
N LYS A 106 -14.96 -7.28 -12.38
CA LYS A 106 -14.65 -7.58 -13.79
C LYS A 106 -15.90 -7.61 -14.68
N ALA A 107 -17.09 -7.63 -14.08
CA ALA A 107 -18.38 -7.68 -14.77
C ALA A 107 -19.07 -6.32 -14.91
N LYS A 108 -18.39 -5.22 -14.54
CA LYS A 108 -18.78 -3.84 -14.81
C LYS A 108 -17.82 -3.22 -15.80
#